data_AF-A0A399YQ98-F1
#
_entry.id   AF-A0A399YQ98-F1
#
_cell.length_a   1.000
_cell.length_b   1.000
_cell.length_c   1.000
_cell.angle_alpha   90.00
_cell.angle_beta   90.00
_cell.angle_gamma   90.00
#
_symmetry.space_group_name_H-M   'P 1'
#
loop_
_entity.id
_entity.type
_entity.pdbx_description
1 polymer ?
#
loop_
_entity_poly.entity_id
_entity_poly.type
_entity_poly.pdbx_seq_one_letter_code
_entity_poly.pdbx_strand_id
1 'polypeptide(L)'
;AADGVTEISRRRSPKRGTFDDIFDELVSIPTLLAHPNFSLEILLIHEQEIRRVRGAREKPAKRTRFPRDWDRHDHQLLAVIDSRLIESLDDLRAFLPNNLPAQFTNRELARALGNNYRRAQSMTYVLRQCGVLQMAGKRGRAILYTPQNGG
;
A
#
# COMPACT_ATOMS: atom_id res chain seq x y z
N ALA A 1 14.15 24.97 -17.55
CA ALA A 1 14.54 26.20 -16.84
C ALA A 1 14.10 26.08 -15.38
N ALA A 2 14.68 26.84 -14.45
CA ALA A 2 14.36 26.80 -13.01
C ALA A 2 13.22 27.76 -12.62
N ASP A 3 12.43 28.21 -13.60
CA ASP A 3 11.35 29.19 -13.51
C ASP A 3 10.03 28.61 -12.96
N GLY A 4 9.94 27.28 -12.82
CA GLY A 4 8.74 26.59 -12.33
C GLY A 4 7.62 26.48 -13.37
N VAL A 5 7.85 26.96 -14.59
CA VAL A 5 6.85 27.04 -15.68
C VAL A 5 7.26 26.18 -16.86
N THR A 6 8.57 26.06 -17.13
CA THR A 6 9.05 25.30 -18.29
C THR A 6 9.12 23.79 -18.00
N GLU A 7 8.22 23.01 -18.60
CA GLU A 7 8.27 21.54 -18.56
C GLU A 7 9.51 21.02 -19.32
N ILE A 8 10.43 20.37 -18.60
CA ILE A 8 11.66 19.82 -19.18
C ILE A 8 11.43 18.41 -19.75
N SER A 9 10.63 17.60 -19.06
CA SER A 9 10.28 16.25 -19.48
C SER A 9 9.09 15.73 -18.68
N ARG A 10 8.36 14.78 -19.26
CA ARG A 10 7.31 14.03 -18.57
C ARG A 10 7.45 12.56 -18.92
N ARG A 11 7.30 11.71 -17.91
CA ARG A 11 7.29 10.25 -18.07
C ARG A 11 6.26 9.61 -17.16
N ARG A 12 5.64 8.55 -17.65
CA ARG A 12 4.76 7.71 -16.83
C ARG A 12 5.60 6.81 -15.93
N SER A 13 5.24 6.70 -14.65
CA SER A 13 5.83 5.71 -13.75
C SER A 13 5.47 4.30 -14.20
N PRO A 14 6.38 3.31 -14.11
CA PRO A 14 6.03 1.91 -14.37
C PRO A 14 5.16 1.30 -13.26
N LYS A 15 5.02 1.97 -12.09
CA LYS A 15 4.21 1.47 -10.97
C LYS A 15 2.75 1.32 -11.40
N ARG A 16 2.17 0.16 -11.14
CA ARG A 16 0.73 -0.10 -11.23
C ARG A 16 0.19 -0.24 -9.82
N GLY A 17 -0.65 0.72 -9.40
CA GLY A 17 -1.30 0.68 -8.10
C GLY A 17 -2.34 -0.43 -8.07
N THR A 18 -2.48 -1.06 -6.90
CA THR A 18 -3.54 -2.03 -6.61
C THR A 18 -4.14 -1.71 -5.26
N PHE A 19 -5.40 -2.06 -5.01
CA PHE A 19 -6.02 -1.83 -3.71
C PHE A 19 -5.22 -2.49 -2.57
N ASP A 20 -4.58 -3.63 -2.82
CA ASP A 20 -3.75 -4.33 -1.83
C ASP A 20 -2.53 -3.50 -1.36
N ASP A 21 -2.14 -2.46 -2.10
CA ASP A 21 -1.07 -1.54 -1.70
C ASP A 21 -1.40 -0.85 -0.37
N ILE A 22 -2.70 -0.69 -0.04
CA ILE A 22 -3.15 -0.01 1.19
C ILE A 22 -2.62 -0.70 2.46
N PHE A 23 -2.39 -2.02 2.42
CA PHE A 23 -1.94 -2.76 3.60
C PHE A 23 -0.58 -2.32 4.10
N ASP A 24 0.27 -1.75 3.24
CA ASP A 24 1.56 -1.18 3.68
C ASP A 24 1.37 0.07 4.56
N GLU A 25 0.25 0.78 4.44
CA GLU A 25 -0.11 1.93 5.28
C GLU A 25 -0.95 1.51 6.51
N LEU A 26 -1.88 0.57 6.33
CA LEU A 26 -2.78 0.11 7.40
C LEU A 26 -2.05 -0.53 8.59
N VAL A 27 -0.81 -0.99 8.41
CA VAL A 27 0.03 -1.47 9.53
C VAL A 27 0.20 -0.43 10.64
N SER A 28 0.01 0.86 10.36
CA SER A 28 0.15 1.95 11.32
C SER A 28 -1.10 2.19 12.18
N ILE A 29 -2.28 1.76 11.71
CA ILE A 29 -3.58 2.04 12.35
C ILE A 29 -4.50 0.81 12.47
N PRO A 30 -4.00 -0.40 12.77
CA PRO A 30 -4.82 -1.61 12.70
C PRO A 30 -5.99 -1.61 13.71
N THR A 31 -5.83 -0.98 14.87
CA THR A 31 -6.88 -0.92 15.91
C THR A 31 -8.04 0.00 15.51
N LEU A 32 -7.78 1.03 14.69
CA LEU A 32 -8.81 1.97 14.24
C LEU A 32 -9.77 1.31 13.24
N LEU A 33 -9.26 0.35 12.45
CA LEU A 33 -10.06 -0.40 11.48
C LEU A 33 -11.18 -1.25 12.12
N ALA A 34 -11.04 -1.61 13.39
CA ALA A 34 -12.05 -2.37 14.13
C ALA A 34 -13.08 -1.48 14.84
N HIS A 35 -12.98 -0.16 14.70
CA HIS A 35 -13.90 0.76 15.37
C HIS A 35 -15.23 0.85 14.61
N PRO A 36 -16.39 0.74 15.30
CA PRO A 36 -17.71 0.64 14.64
C PRO A 36 -18.14 1.89 13.85
N ASN A 37 -17.53 3.05 14.14
CA ASN A 37 -17.80 4.32 13.44
C ASN A 37 -16.62 4.74 12.55
N PHE A 38 -15.77 3.81 12.14
CA PHE A 38 -14.66 4.09 11.23
C PHE A 38 -14.95 3.49 9.85
N SER A 39 -14.79 4.30 8.82
CA SER A 39 -14.83 3.89 7.42
C SER A 39 -13.61 4.43 6.68
N LEU A 40 -13.12 3.70 5.70
CA LEU A 40 -12.00 4.09 4.86
C LEU A 40 -12.37 3.94 3.38
N GLU A 41 -12.32 5.04 2.63
CA GLU A 41 -12.39 4.99 1.17
C GLU A 41 -10.98 5.01 0.57
N ILE A 42 -10.64 3.98 -0.20
CA ILE A 42 -9.37 3.85 -0.90
C ILE A 42 -9.57 4.29 -2.33
N LEU A 43 -8.77 5.26 -2.78
CA LEU A 43 -8.81 5.76 -4.15
C LEU A 43 -7.61 5.26 -4.94
N LEU A 44 -7.86 4.67 -6.11
CA LEU A 44 -6.82 4.49 -7.13
C LEU A 44 -6.80 5.73 -8.00
N ILE A 45 -5.67 6.43 -8.02
CA ILE A 45 -5.53 7.71 -8.73
C ILE A 45 -4.41 7.67 -9.76
N HIS A 46 -4.53 8.54 -10.75
CA HIS A 46 -3.37 9.06 -11.47
C HIS A 46 -2.96 10.39 -10.84
N GLU A 47 -1.74 10.46 -10.33
CA GLU A 47 -1.13 11.71 -9.90
C GLU A 47 0.08 12.08 -10.79
N GLN A 48 0.40 13.35 -10.80
CA GLN A 48 1.61 13.90 -11.37
C GLN A 48 2.45 14.56 -10.28
N GLU A 49 3.60 13.97 -9.97
CA GLU A 49 4.64 14.60 -9.15
C GLU A 49 5.42 15.61 -10.00
N ILE A 50 5.32 16.89 -9.66
CA ILE A 50 6.06 17.98 -10.29
C ILE A 50 7.40 18.12 -9.57
N ARG A 51 8.48 18.06 -10.35
CA ARG A 51 9.86 18.21 -9.85
C ARG A 51 10.49 19.44 -10.44
N ARG A 52 11.17 20.20 -9.59
CA ARG A 52 11.94 21.37 -9.99
C ARG A 52 13.42 21.02 -10.03
N VAL A 53 14.08 21.37 -11.12
CA VAL A 53 15.55 21.32 -11.18
C VAL A 53 16.09 22.49 -10.37
N ARG A 54 17.04 22.21 -9.47
CA ARG A 54 17.67 23.21 -8.62
C ARG A 54 18.51 24.18 -9.44
N GLY A 55 18.49 25.44 -9.04
CA GLY A 55 19.45 26.42 -9.56
C GLY A 55 20.88 26.11 -9.07
N ALA A 56 21.90 26.48 -9.86
CA ALA A 56 23.31 26.22 -9.56
C ALA A 56 23.81 26.78 -8.21
N ARG A 57 23.10 27.75 -7.62
CA ARG A 57 23.43 28.38 -6.34
C ARG A 57 22.58 27.89 -5.17
N GLU A 58 21.62 26.98 -5.41
CA GLU A 58 20.77 26.45 -4.36
C GLU A 58 21.48 25.31 -3.62
N LYS A 59 21.39 25.32 -2.28
CA LYS A 59 21.93 24.24 -1.46
C LYS A 59 21.20 22.93 -1.80
N PRO A 60 21.91 21.79 -1.89
CA PRO A 60 21.29 20.50 -2.19
C PRO A 60 20.24 20.13 -1.12
N ALA A 61 19.20 19.41 -1.54
CA ALA A 61 18.14 18.90 -0.67
C ALA A 61 18.70 17.91 0.36
N LYS A 62 19.10 18.41 1.53
CA LYS A 62 19.74 17.65 2.62
C LYS A 62 21.05 16.95 2.21
N ARG A 63 21.90 16.69 3.21
CA ARG A 63 23.13 15.89 3.10
C ARG A 63 22.77 14.40 2.93
N THR A 64 22.17 14.02 1.80
CA THR A 64 21.96 12.61 1.46
C THR A 64 23.25 12.04 0.86
N ARG A 65 23.49 10.73 1.05
CA ARG A 65 24.64 10.02 0.45
C ARG A 65 24.71 10.19 -1.08
N PHE A 66 23.57 10.46 -1.71
CA PHE A 66 23.44 10.77 -3.13
C PHE A 66 22.64 12.06 -3.29
N PRO A 67 23.30 13.22 -3.46
CA PRO A 67 22.62 14.49 -3.69
C PRO A 67 21.86 14.43 -5.02
N ARG A 68 20.74 15.14 -5.10
CA ARG A 68 19.91 15.24 -6.30
C ARG A 68 19.82 16.70 -6.72
N ASP A 69 19.91 16.92 -8.02
CA ASP A 69 19.79 18.25 -8.63
C ASP A 69 18.34 18.68 -8.82
N TRP A 70 17.40 18.02 -8.13
CA TRP A 70 15.97 18.34 -8.17
C TRP A 70 15.31 18.18 -6.79
N ASP A 71 14.22 18.92 -6.55
CA ASP A 71 13.25 18.69 -5.49
C ASP A 71 11.87 18.29 -6.02
N ARG A 72 11.09 17.62 -5.17
CA ARG A 72 9.64 17.57 -5.34
C ARG A 72 9.10 18.96 -5.04
N HIS A 73 8.39 19.54 -5.99
CA HIS A 73 7.82 20.87 -5.89
C HIS A 73 6.33 20.78 -5.52
N ASP A 74 5.59 19.93 -6.23
CA ASP A 74 4.14 19.83 -6.07
C ASP A 74 3.63 18.46 -6.53
N HIS A 75 2.38 18.12 -6.21
CA HIS A 75 1.65 16.96 -6.71
C HIS A 75 0.28 17.39 -7.22
N GLN A 76 -0.05 16.98 -8.44
CA GLN A 76 -1.35 17.25 -9.04
C GLN A 76 -2.14 15.95 -9.21
N LEU A 77 -3.35 15.90 -8.64
CA LEU A 77 -4.30 14.84 -8.95
C LEU A 77 -4.80 15.01 -10.39
N LEU A 78 -4.56 14.01 -11.24
CA LEU A 78 -5.00 14.04 -12.63
C LEU A 78 -6.37 13.37 -12.80
N ALA A 79 -6.59 12.24 -12.12
CA ALA A 79 -7.84 11.50 -12.18
C ALA A 79 -8.00 10.53 -11.01
N VAL A 80 -9.24 10.31 -10.59
CA VAL A 80 -9.64 9.14 -9.80
C VAL A 80 -10.07 8.05 -10.78
N ILE A 81 -9.45 6.88 -10.68
CA ILE A 81 -9.62 5.77 -11.62
C ILE A 81 -10.58 4.73 -11.06
N ASP A 82 -10.54 4.51 -9.75
CA ASP A 82 -11.39 3.56 -9.05
C ASP A 82 -11.47 3.92 -7.57
N SER A 83 -12.49 3.44 -6.87
CA SER A 83 -12.61 3.57 -5.43
C SER A 83 -13.13 2.29 -4.78
N ARG A 84 -12.72 2.08 -3.54
CA ARG A 84 -13.21 0.98 -2.71
C ARG A 84 -13.44 1.48 -1.30
N LEU A 85 -14.69 1.41 -0.87
CA LEU A 85 -15.09 1.72 0.48
C LEU A 85 -14.92 0.48 1.39
N ILE A 86 -14.41 0.71 2.60
CA ILE A 86 -14.30 -0.26 3.69
C ILE A 86 -15.10 0.31 4.86
N GLU A 87 -16.21 -0.35 5.20
CA GLU A 87 -17.08 0.02 6.32
C GLU A 87 -17.04 -1.02 7.43
N SER A 88 -16.53 -2.21 7.14
CA SER A 88 -16.53 -3.35 8.05
C SER A 88 -15.27 -4.19 7.97
N LEU A 89 -15.11 -5.06 8.97
CA LEU A 89 -14.07 -6.08 8.96
C LEU A 89 -14.29 -7.14 7.86
N ASP A 90 -15.53 -7.33 7.41
CA ASP A 90 -15.83 -8.22 6.29
C ASP A 90 -15.34 -7.65 4.95
N ASP A 91 -15.35 -6.32 4.79
CA ASP A 91 -14.77 -5.68 3.61
C ASP A 91 -13.26 -5.89 3.53
N LEU A 92 -12.60 -5.90 4.70
CA LEU A 92 -11.17 -6.27 4.82
C LEU A 92 -10.96 -7.75 4.49
N ARG A 93 -11.86 -8.64 4.88
CA ARG A 93 -11.82 -10.07 4.51
C ARG A 93 -11.86 -10.26 3.01
N ALA A 94 -12.64 -9.44 2.29
CA ALA A 94 -12.74 -9.47 0.84
C ALA A 94 -11.46 -9.03 0.09
N PHE A 95 -10.37 -8.68 0.79
CA PHE A 95 -9.04 -8.55 0.18
C PHE A 95 -8.29 -9.89 0.08
N LEU A 96 -8.71 -10.91 0.81
CA LEU A 96 -8.08 -12.23 0.72
C LEU A 96 -8.42 -12.88 -0.63
N PRO A 97 -7.42 -13.36 -1.39
CA PRO A 97 -7.68 -14.10 -2.62
C PRO A 97 -8.51 -15.37 -2.38
N ASN A 98 -9.56 -15.57 -3.18
CA ASN A 98 -10.48 -16.71 -3.06
C ASN A 98 -9.84 -18.08 -3.38
N ASN A 99 -8.67 -18.08 -4.02
CA ASN A 99 -7.94 -19.30 -4.40
C ASN A 99 -6.96 -19.78 -3.33
N LEU A 100 -7.00 -19.23 -2.11
CA LEU A 100 -6.17 -19.69 -1.01
C LEU A 100 -6.70 -20.99 -0.40
N PRO A 101 -5.81 -21.90 0.04
CA PRO A 101 -6.23 -23.04 0.84
C PRO A 101 -6.82 -22.59 2.18
N ALA A 102 -7.65 -23.45 2.79
CA ALA A 102 -8.29 -23.17 4.08
C ALA A 102 -7.30 -22.72 5.17
N GLN A 103 -6.09 -23.30 5.16
CA GLN A 103 -4.94 -22.80 5.93
C GLN A 103 -3.79 -22.48 4.99
N PHE A 104 -3.28 -21.26 5.06
CA PHE A 104 -2.25 -20.75 4.17
C PHE A 104 -1.10 -20.09 4.92
N THR A 105 0.05 -20.04 4.26
CA THR A 105 1.25 -19.33 4.71
C THR A 105 1.36 -17.98 3.98
N ASN A 106 2.18 -17.07 4.50
CA ASN A 106 2.49 -15.81 3.79
C ASN A 106 3.12 -16.04 2.41
N ARG A 107 3.78 -17.19 2.19
CA ARG A 107 4.34 -17.51 0.88
C ARG A 107 3.25 -17.89 -0.13
N GLU A 108 2.22 -18.61 0.30
CA GLU A 108 1.06 -18.94 -0.54
C GLU A 108 0.23 -17.67 -0.82
N LEU A 109 -0.01 -16.82 0.19
CA LEU A 109 -0.63 -15.51 0.00
C LEU A 109 0.17 -14.63 -0.97
N ALA A 110 1.49 -14.54 -0.79
CA ALA A 110 2.33 -13.74 -1.67
C ALA A 110 2.21 -14.17 -3.14
N ARG A 111 2.16 -15.49 -3.41
CA ARG A 111 1.97 -15.99 -4.78
C ARG A 111 0.64 -15.55 -5.38
N ALA A 112 -0.43 -15.57 -4.59
CA ALA A 112 -1.74 -15.10 -5.03
C ALA A 112 -1.76 -13.56 -5.26
N LEU A 113 -0.93 -12.80 -4.55
CA LEU A 113 -0.76 -11.34 -4.68
C LEU A 113 0.35 -10.91 -5.66
N GLY A 114 0.72 -11.75 -6.63
CA GLY A 114 1.75 -11.40 -7.62
C GLY A 114 3.20 -11.46 -7.09
N ASN A 115 3.49 -12.38 -6.18
CA ASN A 115 4.78 -12.64 -5.53
C ASN A 115 5.33 -11.53 -4.62
N ASN A 116 4.47 -10.65 -4.09
CA ASN A 116 4.89 -9.63 -3.12
C ASN A 116 4.81 -10.15 -1.67
N TYR A 117 5.93 -10.67 -1.16
CA TYR A 117 5.99 -11.22 0.20
C TYR A 117 5.81 -10.18 1.30
N ARG A 118 6.36 -8.97 1.12
CA ARG A 118 6.20 -7.87 2.09
C ARG A 118 4.72 -7.53 2.26
N ARG A 119 4.00 -7.41 1.15
CA ARG A 119 2.55 -7.16 1.18
C ARG A 119 1.78 -8.26 1.85
N ALA A 120 2.11 -9.53 1.58
CA ALA A 120 1.50 -10.66 2.28
C ALA A 120 1.73 -10.60 3.80
N GLN A 121 2.90 -10.14 4.25
CA GLN A 121 3.17 -9.93 5.68
C GLN A 121 2.36 -8.77 6.26
N SER A 122 2.31 -7.61 5.58
CA SER A 122 1.52 -6.46 5.99
C SER A 122 0.03 -6.84 6.10
N MET A 123 -0.50 -7.51 5.07
CA MET A 123 -1.89 -7.96 5.01
C MET A 123 -2.22 -8.96 6.12
N THR A 124 -1.43 -10.02 6.30
CA THR A 124 -1.67 -10.98 7.39
C THR A 124 -1.54 -10.36 8.77
N TYR A 125 -0.62 -9.41 8.96
CA TYR A 125 -0.51 -8.66 10.21
C TYR A 125 -1.78 -7.84 10.49
N VAL A 126 -2.21 -6.99 9.55
CA VAL A 126 -3.39 -6.13 9.73
C VAL A 126 -4.64 -6.96 9.97
N LEU A 127 -4.90 -7.96 9.12
CA LEU A 127 -6.09 -8.80 9.24
C LEU A 127 -6.11 -9.61 10.55
N ARG A 128 -4.94 -10.01 11.07
CA ARG A 128 -4.85 -10.66 12.38
C ARG A 128 -5.15 -9.69 13.52
N GLN A 129 -4.61 -8.47 13.46
CA GLN A 129 -4.90 -7.45 14.48
C GLN A 129 -6.38 -7.07 14.50
N CYS A 130 -7.04 -7.13 13.35
CA CYS A 130 -8.47 -6.89 13.24
C CYS A 130 -9.35 -8.11 13.58
N GLY A 131 -8.77 -9.27 13.94
CA GLY A 131 -9.54 -10.49 14.23
C GLY A 131 -10.16 -11.18 13.00
N VAL A 132 -9.79 -10.77 11.78
CA VAL A 132 -10.24 -11.41 10.53
C VAL A 132 -9.48 -12.72 10.27
N LEU A 133 -8.21 -12.77 10.67
CA LEU A 133 -7.35 -13.94 10.59
C LEU A 133 -6.88 -14.39 11.98
N GLN A 134 -6.66 -15.69 12.14
CA GLN A 134 -6.00 -16.26 13.31
C GLN A 134 -4.86 -17.20 12.90
N MET A 135 -3.94 -17.45 13.84
CA MET A 135 -2.86 -18.42 13.65
C MET A 135 -3.39 -19.84 13.85
N ALA A 136 -3.20 -20.70 12.86
CA ALA A 136 -3.64 -22.10 12.85
C ALA A 136 -2.51 -23.10 13.16
N GLY A 137 -1.32 -22.62 13.50
CA GLY A 137 -0.14 -23.44 13.78
C GLY A 137 1.04 -23.10 12.87
N LYS A 138 1.86 -24.11 12.53
CA LYS A 138 3.05 -23.96 11.69
C LYS A 138 3.19 -25.09 10.68
N ARG A 139 3.69 -24.78 9.48
CA ARG A 139 4.16 -25.75 8.49
C ARG A 139 5.67 -25.56 8.31
N GLY A 140 6.45 -26.43 8.95
CA GLY A 140 7.89 -26.22 9.12
C GLY A 140 8.16 -24.91 9.89
N ARG A 141 8.89 -23.98 9.27
CA ARG A 141 9.20 -22.65 9.87
C ARG A 141 8.13 -21.59 9.59
N ALA A 142 7.17 -21.87 8.71
CA ALA A 142 6.14 -20.91 8.33
C ALA A 142 4.95 -20.97 9.28
N ILE A 143 4.40 -19.82 9.62
CA ILE A 143 3.12 -19.71 10.34
C ILE A 143 1.99 -20.01 9.35
N LEU A 144 1.01 -20.79 9.80
CA LEU A 144 -0.25 -21.00 9.11
C LEU A 144 -1.29 -20.03 9.64
N TYR A 145 -2.04 -19.43 8.72
CA TYR A 145 -3.17 -18.57 9.00
C TYR A 145 -4.44 -19.22 8.46
N THR A 146 -5.54 -19.00 9.16
CA THR A 146 -6.88 -19.35 8.72
C THR A 146 -7.77 -18.13 8.92
N PRO A 147 -8.75 -17.89 8.05
CA PRO A 147 -9.83 -16.97 8.36
C PRO A 147 -10.47 -17.37 9.69
N GLN A 148 -10.74 -16.38 10.53
CA GLN A 148 -11.58 -16.59 11.70
C GLN A 148 -13.02 -16.77 11.20
N ASN A 149 -13.67 -17.86 11.59
CA ASN A 149 -15.11 -17.98 11.41
C ASN A 149 -15.71 -17.12 12.51
N GLY A 150 -16.27 -15.96 12.16
CA GLY A 150 -17.00 -15.14 13.12
C GLY A 150 -18.14 -15.95 13.73
N GLY A 151 -18.30 -15.84 15.04
CA GLY A 151 -19.56 -16.14 15.72
C GLY A 151 -20.52 -14.97 15.60
#